data_AF-A0A0S2K6T4-F1
#
_entry.id   AF-A0A0S2K6T4-F1
#
_cell.length_a   1.000
_cell.length_b   1.000
_cell.length_c   1.000
_cell.angle_alpha   90.00
_cell.angle_beta   90.00
_cell.angle_gamma   90.00
#
_symmetry.space_group_name_H-M   'P 1'
#
loop_
_entity.id
_entity.type
_entity.pdbx_description
1 polymer ?
#
loop_
_entity_poly.entity_id
_entity_poly.type
_entity_poly.pdbx_seq_one_letter_code
_entity_poly.pdbx_strand_id
1 'polypeptide(L)'
;MTQIAQLQSDTDEALMLSYGKGNQAAFAELYGRHKGPMYRYICRQLGAKHQAKAQELFQEVWLRVIDNRASYTVEAKFSTWLYRIAHNLLIDEHRKHTARGEHLTLVDEALNSNDSASPEVLNSSQDNHESEIHNDFLQRAIKHCVELLVPQQRDAFLLRHEAGFSASQVCEIVEAKPETVKTRLRYAMSQLRDCLHRKVDASETGGTRQA
;
A
#
# COMPACT_ATOMS: atom_id res chain seq x y z
N MET A 1 -1.92 -35.18 6.30
CA MET A 1 -2.38 -33.92 6.94
C MET A 1 -1.25 -33.15 7.66
N THR A 2 -0.01 -33.64 7.71
CA THR A 2 1.05 -33.08 8.58
C THR A 2 1.92 -31.99 7.94
N GLN A 3 2.11 -32.01 6.62
CA GLN A 3 3.10 -31.12 5.96
C GLN A 3 2.59 -29.67 5.75
N ILE A 4 1.31 -29.49 5.42
CA ILE A 4 0.72 -28.15 5.21
C ILE A 4 0.61 -27.39 6.54
N ALA A 5 0.17 -28.07 7.60
CA ALA A 5 0.10 -27.48 8.94
C ALA A 5 1.49 -27.05 9.46
N GLN A 6 2.53 -27.81 9.14
CA GLN A 6 3.91 -27.44 9.47
C GLN A 6 4.35 -26.18 8.72
N LEU A 7 4.13 -26.11 7.41
CA LEU A 7 4.49 -24.92 6.61
C LEU A 7 3.76 -23.65 7.09
N GLN A 8 2.51 -23.77 7.55
CA GLN A 8 1.75 -22.66 8.12
C GLN A 8 2.34 -22.13 9.44
N SER A 9 3.08 -22.97 10.18
CA SER A 9 3.75 -22.57 11.43
C SER A 9 5.18 -22.07 11.24
N ASP A 10 5.81 -22.41 10.11
CA ASP A 10 7.18 -22.04 9.83
C ASP A 10 7.32 -20.51 9.63
N THR A 11 8.46 -19.96 10.05
CA THR A 11 8.78 -18.55 9.80
C THR A 11 9.00 -18.32 8.31
N ASP A 12 8.81 -17.09 7.87
CA ASP A 12 8.99 -16.72 6.46
C ASP A 12 10.43 -16.97 5.98
N GLU A 13 11.42 -16.77 6.85
CA GLU A 13 12.82 -17.06 6.57
C GLU A 13 13.06 -18.57 6.36
N ALA A 14 12.45 -19.41 7.20
CA ALA A 14 12.54 -20.86 7.07
C ALA A 14 11.87 -21.34 5.77
N LEU A 15 10.70 -20.80 5.44
CA LEU A 15 10.01 -21.06 4.17
C LEU A 15 10.88 -20.65 2.97
N MET A 16 11.50 -19.47 3.02
CA MET A 16 12.36 -18.98 1.94
C MET A 16 13.62 -19.85 1.76
N LEU A 17 14.27 -20.25 2.85
CA LEU A 17 15.40 -21.19 2.81
C LEU A 17 15.01 -22.58 2.28
N SER A 18 13.82 -23.06 2.65
CA SER A 18 13.26 -24.32 2.13
C SER A 18 12.98 -24.23 0.63
N TYR A 19 12.42 -23.11 0.19
CA TYR A 19 12.18 -22.83 -1.22
C TYR A 19 13.49 -22.76 -2.03
N GLY A 20 14.54 -22.15 -1.49
CA GLY A 20 15.87 -22.13 -2.10
C GLY A 20 16.44 -23.52 -2.37
N LYS A 21 16.01 -24.53 -1.59
CA LYS A 21 16.37 -25.96 -1.76
C LYS A 21 15.41 -26.74 -2.68
N GLY A 22 14.43 -26.06 -3.30
CA GLY A 22 13.49 -26.64 -4.26
C GLY A 22 12.09 -26.95 -3.72
N ASN A 23 11.77 -26.61 -2.47
CA ASN A 23 10.43 -26.84 -1.92
C ASN A 23 9.41 -25.82 -2.44
N GLN A 24 8.66 -26.18 -3.49
CA GLN A 24 7.65 -25.32 -4.10
C GLN A 24 6.46 -25.02 -3.17
N ALA A 25 6.13 -25.93 -2.25
CA ALA A 25 5.05 -25.70 -1.29
C ALA A 25 5.39 -24.59 -0.29
N ALA A 26 6.67 -24.46 0.07
CA ALA A 26 7.14 -23.37 0.92
C ALA A 26 6.99 -22.00 0.24
N PHE A 27 7.27 -21.92 -1.07
CA PHE A 27 7.01 -20.71 -1.84
C PHE A 27 5.53 -20.38 -1.92
N ALA A 28 4.66 -21.37 -2.16
CA ALA A 28 3.22 -21.14 -2.24
C ALA A 28 2.65 -20.55 -0.95
N GLU A 29 3.10 -21.05 0.21
CA GLU A 29 2.74 -20.51 1.52
C GLU A 29 3.26 -19.07 1.70
N LEU A 30 4.54 -18.85 1.42
CA LEU A 30 5.17 -17.53 1.52
C LEU A 30 4.48 -16.49 0.61
N TYR A 31 4.20 -16.88 -0.63
CA TYR A 31 3.43 -16.09 -1.59
C TYR A 31 2.03 -15.80 -1.08
N GLY A 32 1.35 -16.81 -0.53
CA GLY A 32 0.01 -16.68 0.07
C GLY A 32 -0.05 -15.61 1.16
N ARG A 33 0.93 -15.57 2.05
CA ARG A 33 1.03 -14.60 3.16
C ARG A 33 1.21 -13.16 2.67
N HIS A 34 2.07 -12.97 1.66
CA HIS A 34 2.55 -11.63 1.30
C HIS A 34 1.91 -11.03 0.06
N LYS A 35 1.31 -11.82 -0.84
CA LYS A 35 0.77 -11.33 -2.12
C LYS A 35 -0.25 -10.21 -1.96
N GLY A 36 -1.17 -10.33 -0.99
CA GLY A 36 -2.24 -9.36 -0.77
C GLY A 36 -1.71 -8.02 -0.26
N PRO A 37 -1.04 -7.99 0.91
CA PRO A 37 -0.42 -6.77 1.43
C PRO A 37 0.54 -6.11 0.44
N MET A 38 1.39 -6.89 -0.24
CA MET A 38 2.34 -6.38 -1.23
C MET A 38 1.64 -5.69 -2.41
N TYR A 39 0.63 -6.34 -3.00
CA TYR A 39 -0.11 -5.76 -4.12
C TYR A 39 -0.81 -4.46 -3.70
N ARG A 40 -1.41 -4.44 -2.50
CA ARG A 40 -2.06 -3.24 -1.95
C ARG A 40 -1.06 -2.08 -1.77
N TYR A 41 0.12 -2.37 -1.22
CA TYR A 41 1.19 -1.39 -1.04
C TYR A 41 1.62 -0.77 -2.37
N ILE A 42 1.90 -1.59 -3.40
CA ILE A 42 2.27 -1.10 -4.74
C ILE A 42 1.14 -0.26 -5.36
N CYS A 43 -0.11 -0.74 -5.28
CA CYS A 43 -1.26 0.00 -5.81
C CYS A 43 -1.44 1.36 -5.15
N ARG A 44 -1.27 1.45 -3.82
CA ARG A 44 -1.38 2.73 -3.11
C ARG A 44 -0.24 3.69 -3.41
N GLN A 45 0.93 3.17 -3.73
CA GLN A 45 2.06 4.01 -4.08
C GLN A 45 1.95 4.57 -5.50
N LEU A 46 1.40 3.82 -6.45
CA LEU A 46 1.18 4.31 -7.82
C LEU A 46 -0.15 5.07 -8.00
N GLY A 47 -1.13 4.80 -7.15
CA GLY A 47 -2.48 5.37 -7.25
C GLY A 47 -3.39 4.65 -8.24
N ALA A 48 -4.69 4.95 -8.18
CA ALA A 48 -5.72 4.21 -8.91
C ALA A 48 -5.59 4.22 -10.45
N LYS A 49 -4.91 5.22 -11.04
CA LYS A 49 -4.77 5.37 -12.50
C LYS A 49 -3.74 4.42 -13.12
N HIS A 50 -2.87 3.80 -12.31
CA HIS A 50 -1.71 3.05 -12.78
C HIS A 50 -1.80 1.55 -12.46
N GLN A 51 -2.99 0.96 -12.51
CA GLN A 51 -3.23 -0.45 -12.14
C GLN A 51 -2.42 -1.45 -12.97
N ALA A 52 -2.35 -1.24 -14.29
CA ALA A 52 -1.53 -2.10 -15.16
C ALA A 52 -0.06 -2.09 -14.73
N LYS A 53 0.46 -0.89 -14.41
CA LYS A 53 1.83 -0.74 -13.94
C LYS A 53 2.04 -1.36 -12.56
N ALA A 54 1.07 -1.25 -11.66
CA ALA A 54 1.10 -1.90 -10.36
C ALA A 54 1.19 -3.42 -10.48
N GLN A 55 0.47 -4.02 -11.43
CA GLN A 55 0.54 -5.45 -11.71
C GLN A 55 1.92 -5.87 -12.26
N GLU A 56 2.49 -5.09 -13.18
CA GLU A 56 3.84 -5.33 -13.68
C GLU A 56 4.89 -5.28 -12.56
N LEU A 57 4.89 -4.23 -11.74
CA LEU A 57 5.84 -4.11 -10.62
C LEU A 57 5.64 -5.23 -9.59
N PHE A 58 4.39 -5.61 -9.32
CA PHE A 58 4.09 -6.72 -8.42
C PHE A 58 4.66 -8.03 -8.94
N GLN A 59 4.51 -8.33 -10.24
CA GLN A 59 5.11 -9.51 -10.84
C GLN A 59 6.63 -9.47 -10.77
N GLU A 60 7.23 -8.32 -11.09
CA GLU A 60 8.68 -8.11 -11.02
C GLU A 60 9.25 -8.32 -9.61
N VAL A 61 8.52 -7.91 -8.56
CA VAL A 61 8.90 -8.21 -7.15
C VAL A 61 9.05 -9.72 -6.98
N TRP A 62 8.06 -10.50 -7.38
CA TRP A 62 8.07 -11.96 -7.20
C TRP A 62 9.07 -12.66 -8.11
N LEU A 63 9.30 -12.17 -9.33
CA LEU A 63 10.38 -12.65 -10.19
C LEU A 63 11.73 -12.50 -9.50
N ARG A 64 12.00 -11.35 -8.88
CA ARG A 64 13.24 -11.16 -8.10
C ARG A 64 13.34 -12.08 -6.89
N VAL A 65 12.22 -12.39 -6.23
CA VAL A 65 12.22 -13.40 -5.15
C VAL A 65 12.62 -14.77 -5.69
N ILE A 66 12.06 -15.16 -6.83
CA ILE A 66 12.35 -16.45 -7.49
C ILE A 66 13.81 -16.50 -7.93
N ASP A 67 14.32 -15.44 -8.55
CA ASP A 67 15.69 -15.36 -9.08
C ASP A 67 16.74 -15.42 -7.95
N ASN A 68 16.45 -14.80 -6.81
CA ASN A 68 17.36 -14.75 -5.67
C ASN A 68 17.18 -15.92 -4.68
N ARG A 69 16.31 -16.90 -4.98
CA ARG A 69 15.98 -17.96 -4.01
C ARG A 69 17.17 -18.80 -3.56
N ALA A 70 18.13 -19.05 -4.46
CA ALA A 70 19.28 -19.90 -4.19
C ALA A 70 20.39 -19.17 -3.41
N SER A 71 20.43 -17.84 -3.53
CA SER A 71 21.43 -16.96 -2.91
C SER A 71 20.90 -16.25 -1.66
N TYR A 72 19.63 -16.47 -1.29
CA TYR A 72 19.01 -15.81 -0.14
C TYR A 72 19.70 -16.21 1.18
N THR A 73 20.07 -15.19 1.97
CA THR A 73 20.61 -15.30 3.33
C THR A 73 19.72 -14.56 4.32
N VAL A 74 19.64 -15.07 5.56
CA VAL A 74 18.81 -14.46 6.61
C VAL A 74 19.60 -13.36 7.30
N GLU A 75 19.63 -12.17 6.70
CA GLU A 75 20.28 -10.98 7.25
C GLU A 75 19.28 -10.02 7.92
N ALA A 76 18.02 -10.09 7.50
CA ALA A 76 16.89 -9.35 8.04
C ALA A 76 15.62 -10.19 7.91
N LYS A 77 14.51 -9.72 8.50
CA LYS A 77 13.21 -10.37 8.27
C LYS A 77 12.91 -10.43 6.78
N PHE A 78 12.34 -11.55 6.33
CA PHE A 78 11.95 -11.73 4.92
C PHE A 78 11.06 -10.59 4.44
N SER A 79 10.09 -10.16 5.26
CA SER A 79 9.22 -9.04 4.94
C SER A 79 9.99 -7.73 4.68
N THR A 80 11.03 -7.43 5.45
CA THR A 80 11.86 -6.24 5.24
C THR A 80 12.59 -6.34 3.89
N TRP A 81 13.18 -7.49 3.60
CA TRP A 81 13.86 -7.74 2.33
C TRP A 81 12.92 -7.64 1.12
N LEU A 82 11.73 -8.25 1.22
CA LEU A 82 10.71 -8.23 0.18
C LEU A 82 10.22 -6.81 -0.12
N TYR A 83 9.91 -6.02 0.91
CA TYR A 83 9.47 -4.64 0.72
C TYR A 83 10.60 -3.73 0.24
N ARG A 84 11.87 -4.03 0.54
CA ARG A 84 13.01 -3.32 -0.04
C ARG A 84 13.11 -3.54 -1.56
N ILE A 85 12.85 -4.76 -2.05
CA ILE A 85 12.75 -5.02 -3.49
C ILE A 85 11.66 -4.16 -4.12
N ALA A 86 10.47 -4.14 -3.52
CA ALA A 86 9.33 -3.36 -4.00
C ALA A 86 9.62 -1.85 -3.97
N HIS A 87 10.21 -1.35 -2.89
CA HIS A 87 10.61 0.05 -2.73
C HIS A 87 11.56 0.50 -3.85
N ASN A 88 12.60 -0.28 -4.13
CA ASN A 88 13.57 0.04 -5.19
C ASN A 88 12.92 0.11 -6.57
N LEU A 89 12.02 -0.84 -6.88
CA LEU A 89 11.22 -0.81 -8.11
C LEU A 89 10.35 0.43 -8.21
N LEU A 90 9.72 0.83 -7.11
CA LEU A 90 8.87 2.01 -7.05
C LEU A 90 9.71 3.27 -7.26
N ILE A 91 10.89 3.41 -6.62
CA ILE A 91 11.80 4.53 -6.85
C ILE A 91 12.19 4.63 -8.33
N ASP A 92 12.59 3.52 -8.93
CA ASP A 92 12.98 3.48 -10.34
C ASP A 92 11.83 3.94 -11.25
N GLU A 93 10.60 3.54 -10.95
CA GLU A 93 9.42 3.95 -11.69
C GLU A 93 9.11 5.45 -11.52
N HIS A 94 9.16 5.97 -10.28
CA HIS A 94 8.97 7.40 -10.03
C HIS A 94 10.02 8.24 -10.78
N ARG A 95 11.29 7.79 -10.82
CA ARG A 95 12.35 8.48 -11.55
C ARG A 95 12.08 8.52 -13.05
N LYS A 96 11.53 7.44 -13.64
CA LYS A 96 11.16 7.39 -15.07
C LYS A 96 10.03 8.35 -15.40
N HIS A 97 9.02 8.48 -14.55
CA HIS A 97 7.93 9.44 -14.76
C HIS A 97 8.44 10.89 -14.69
N THR A 98 9.22 11.23 -13.67
CA THR A 98 9.81 12.57 -13.55
C THR A 98 10.69 12.92 -14.77
N ALA A 99 11.48 11.97 -15.28
CA ALA A 99 12.33 12.18 -16.45
C ALA A 99 11.54 12.38 -17.76
N ARG A 100 10.29 11.89 -17.83
CA ARG A 100 9.39 12.06 -18.98
C ARG A 100 8.60 13.38 -18.93
N GLY A 101 8.82 14.20 -17.90
CA GLY A 101 8.02 15.42 -17.67
C GLY A 101 6.60 15.13 -17.19
N GLU A 102 6.24 13.85 -17.01
CA GLU A 102 5.04 13.43 -16.32
C GLU A 102 5.31 13.58 -14.82
N HIS A 103 5.10 14.79 -14.30
CA HIS A 103 5.04 14.96 -12.87
C HIS A 103 3.92 14.04 -12.38
N LEU A 104 4.23 13.00 -11.60
CA LEU A 104 3.22 12.40 -10.73
C LEU A 104 2.68 13.58 -9.93
N THR A 105 1.46 13.95 -10.28
CA THR A 105 0.95 15.29 -10.14
C THR A 105 0.88 15.65 -8.66
N LEU A 106 1.74 16.57 -8.22
CA LEU A 106 1.27 17.65 -7.34
C LEU A 106 0.36 18.50 -8.24
N VAL A 107 -0.91 18.15 -8.31
CA VAL A 107 -1.93 18.98 -8.95
C VAL A 107 -2.72 19.62 -7.83
N ASP A 108 -2.38 20.89 -7.63
CA ASP A 108 -3.35 21.93 -7.34
C ASP A 108 -4.47 21.85 -8.40
N GLU A 109 -5.72 21.90 -7.97
CA GLU A 109 -6.96 21.85 -8.78
C GLU A 109 -7.44 20.48 -9.31
N ALA A 110 -8.36 19.86 -8.56
CA ALA A 110 -9.58 19.25 -9.10
C ALA A 110 -10.65 19.14 -8.00
N LEU A 111 -11.28 20.28 -7.69
CA LEU A 111 -12.67 20.29 -7.26
C LEU A 111 -13.51 19.88 -8.48
N ASN A 112 -14.56 19.08 -8.25
CA ASN A 112 -15.57 18.61 -9.20
C ASN A 112 -15.20 17.39 -10.06
N SER A 113 -15.48 16.21 -9.52
CA SER A 113 -16.01 15.11 -10.33
C SER A 113 -17.32 14.64 -9.70
N ASN A 114 -18.41 15.27 -10.16
CA ASN A 114 -19.74 14.67 -10.16
C ASN A 114 -19.70 13.55 -11.19
N ASP A 115 -19.87 12.30 -10.76
CA ASP A 115 -20.21 11.23 -11.70
C ASP A 115 -21.33 10.36 -11.13
N SER A 116 -22.21 10.00 -12.04
CA SER A 116 -23.63 9.75 -11.80
C SER A 116 -23.92 8.25 -11.81
N ALA A 117 -24.70 7.82 -10.81
CA ALA A 117 -25.63 6.69 -10.72
C ALA A 117 -25.56 5.48 -11.71
N SER A 118 -25.72 4.29 -11.13
CA SER A 118 -26.84 3.40 -11.49
C SER A 118 -27.37 2.59 -10.27
N PRO A 119 -28.65 2.20 -10.26
CA PRO A 119 -29.39 1.84 -9.05
C PRO A 119 -29.70 0.32 -8.91
N GLU A 120 -30.44 0.01 -7.83
CA GLU A 120 -31.03 -1.28 -7.39
C GLU A 120 -30.15 -2.07 -6.40
N VAL A 121 -30.63 -2.55 -5.23
CA VAL A 121 -31.98 -3.02 -4.85
C VAL A 121 -32.24 -2.83 -3.34
N LEU A 122 -33.52 -2.81 -2.99
CA LEU A 122 -34.13 -2.56 -1.68
C LEU A 122 -33.78 -3.55 -0.55
N ASN A 123 -33.79 -2.98 0.68
CA ASN A 123 -34.27 -3.55 1.95
C ASN A 123 -33.25 -4.25 2.88
N SER A 124 -32.72 -3.52 3.87
CA SER A 124 -33.04 -3.74 5.31
C SER A 124 -32.13 -2.91 6.24
N SER A 125 -32.74 -2.30 7.28
CA SER A 125 -32.09 -1.67 8.44
C SER A 125 -31.44 -0.29 8.20
N GLN A 126 -32.23 0.78 8.38
CA GLN A 126 -31.79 2.19 8.23
C GLN A 126 -30.54 2.56 9.05
N ASP A 127 -30.36 1.99 10.25
CA ASP A 127 -29.17 2.25 11.09
C ASP A 127 -27.87 1.60 10.55
N ASN A 128 -27.98 0.52 9.76
CA ASN A 128 -26.80 -0.20 9.27
C ASN A 128 -26.28 0.40 7.95
N HIS A 129 -27.18 0.92 7.10
CA HIS A 129 -26.80 1.56 5.84
C HIS A 129 -26.13 2.92 6.02
N GLU A 130 -26.54 3.75 6.98
CA GLU A 130 -25.85 5.02 7.23
C GLU A 130 -24.41 4.79 7.72
N SER A 131 -24.20 3.77 8.56
CA SER A 131 -22.86 3.37 9.02
C SER A 131 -21.99 2.82 7.88
N GLU A 132 -22.54 1.99 6.99
CA GLU A 132 -21.85 1.45 5.82
C GLU A 132 -21.46 2.54 4.81
N ILE A 133 -22.38 3.47 4.51
CA ILE A 133 -22.13 4.61 3.61
C ILE A 133 -21.06 5.53 4.20
N HIS A 134 -21.12 5.81 5.50
CA HIS A 134 -20.12 6.63 6.18
C HIS A 134 -18.73 5.98 6.16
N ASN A 135 -18.65 4.66 6.35
CA ASN A 135 -17.39 3.92 6.30
C ASN A 135 -16.79 3.92 4.89
N ASP A 136 -17.60 3.70 3.85
CA ASP A 136 -17.14 3.77 2.47
C ASP A 136 -16.65 5.18 2.08
N PHE A 137 -17.37 6.22 2.50
CA PHE A 137 -16.91 7.61 2.31
C PHE A 137 -15.55 7.84 2.97
N LEU A 138 -15.39 7.43 4.24
CA LEU A 138 -14.14 7.61 4.96
C LEU A 138 -12.99 6.83 4.32
N GLN A 139 -13.23 5.60 3.86
CA GLN A 139 -12.23 4.79 3.14
C GLN A 139 -11.79 5.45 1.84
N ARG A 140 -12.74 5.98 1.05
CA ARG A 140 -12.44 6.74 -0.18
C ARG A 140 -11.67 8.02 0.13
N ALA A 141 -12.05 8.74 1.17
CA ALA A 141 -11.35 9.96 1.61
C ALA A 141 -9.90 9.67 2.03
N ILE A 142 -9.67 8.63 2.84
CA ILE A 142 -8.34 8.20 3.24
C ILE A 142 -7.51 7.81 2.02
N LYS A 143 -8.05 6.99 1.11
CA LYS A 143 -7.34 6.58 -0.10
C LYS A 143 -6.91 7.80 -0.93
N HIS A 144 -7.82 8.74 -1.16
CA HIS A 144 -7.53 9.97 -1.88
C HIS A 144 -6.47 10.82 -1.19
N CYS A 145 -6.60 11.06 0.12
CA CYS A 145 -5.63 11.86 0.87
C CYS A 145 -4.24 11.21 0.90
N VAL A 146 -4.16 9.88 0.94
CA VAL A 146 -2.89 9.16 0.81
C VAL A 146 -2.29 9.35 -0.57
N GLU A 147 -3.08 9.31 -1.65
CA GLU A 147 -2.58 9.54 -3.01
C GLU A 147 -1.99 10.94 -3.20
N LEU A 148 -2.46 11.95 -2.45
CA LEU A 148 -1.93 13.32 -2.48
C LEU A 148 -0.58 13.52 -1.76
N LEU A 149 -0.15 12.53 -0.97
CA LEU A 149 1.14 12.60 -0.28
C LEU A 149 2.30 12.56 -1.27
N VAL A 150 3.35 13.32 -0.97
CA VAL A 150 4.62 13.25 -1.70
C VAL A 150 5.18 11.81 -1.60
N PRO A 151 5.79 11.24 -2.67
CA PRO A 151 6.13 9.82 -2.72
C PRO A 151 6.90 9.28 -1.50
N GLN A 152 7.88 10.03 -0.97
CA GLN A 152 8.67 9.60 0.18
C GLN A 152 7.88 9.63 1.50
N GLN A 153 6.89 10.51 1.63
CA GLN A 153 6.01 10.59 2.79
C GLN A 153 4.97 9.49 2.75
N ARG A 154 4.36 9.29 1.56
CA ARG A 154 3.42 8.21 1.28
C ARG A 154 4.01 6.86 1.61
N ASP A 155 5.22 6.61 1.15
CA ASP A 155 5.92 5.36 1.36
C ASP A 155 6.18 5.06 2.85
N ALA A 156 6.74 6.03 3.58
CA ALA A 156 6.96 5.89 5.02
C ALA A 156 5.64 5.63 5.78
N PHE A 157 4.57 6.34 5.41
CA PHE A 157 3.25 6.17 6.02
C PHE A 157 2.68 4.78 5.74
N LEU A 158 2.67 4.32 4.49
CA LEU A 158 2.13 3.02 4.10
C LEU A 158 2.88 1.87 4.77
N LEU A 159 4.21 1.94 4.80
CA LEU A 159 5.03 0.92 5.48
C LEU A 159 4.73 0.86 6.99
N ARG A 160 4.61 2.03 7.64
CA ARG A 160 4.40 2.12 9.09
C ARG A 160 2.98 1.75 9.53
N HIS A 161 1.98 2.29 8.85
CA HIS A 161 0.59 2.27 9.32
C HIS A 161 -0.28 1.23 8.61
N GLU A 162 0.06 0.81 7.39
CA GLU A 162 -0.72 -0.19 6.65
C GLU A 162 -0.03 -1.54 6.59
N ALA A 163 1.28 -1.57 6.32
CA ALA A 163 2.07 -2.80 6.33
C ALA A 163 2.59 -3.19 7.73
N GLY A 164 2.45 -2.32 8.73
CA GLY A 164 2.72 -2.63 10.13
C GLY A 164 4.20 -2.70 10.53
N PHE A 165 5.11 -2.12 9.74
CA PHE A 165 6.55 -2.16 10.04
C PHE A 165 6.94 -1.28 11.23
N SER A 166 7.98 -1.72 11.96
CA SER A 166 8.62 -0.90 12.98
C SER A 166 9.32 0.32 12.36
N ALA A 167 9.54 1.39 13.12
CA ALA A 167 10.28 2.55 12.60
C ALA A 167 11.70 2.17 12.12
N SER A 168 12.36 1.22 12.80
CA SER A 168 13.66 0.68 12.38
C SER A 168 13.55 -0.04 11.04
N GLN A 169 12.56 -0.92 10.89
CA GLN A 169 12.34 -1.65 9.64
C GLN A 169 11.98 -0.73 8.48
N VAL A 170 11.23 0.34 8.73
CA VAL A 170 10.98 1.36 7.71
C VAL A 170 12.29 2.01 7.26
N CYS A 171 13.21 2.33 8.18
CA CYS A 171 14.53 2.86 7.83
C CYS A 171 15.34 1.90 6.96
N GLU A 172 15.30 0.60 7.28
CA GLU A 172 15.95 -0.46 6.51
C GLU A 172 15.35 -0.61 5.10
N ILE A 173 14.02 -0.53 4.97
CA ILE A 173 13.32 -0.68 3.68
C ILE A 173 13.60 0.51 2.76
N VAL A 174 13.50 1.74 3.29
CA VAL A 174 13.60 2.98 2.50
C VAL A 174 15.02 3.58 2.45
N GLU A 175 15.99 2.87 3.03
CA GLU A 175 17.41 3.23 3.10
C GLU A 175 17.64 4.69 3.56
N ALA A 176 16.95 5.09 4.63
CA ALA A 176 17.00 6.44 5.17
C ALA A 176 17.29 6.47 6.67
N LYS A 177 17.87 7.58 7.14
CA LYS A 177 18.18 7.80 8.55
C LYS A 177 16.89 7.89 9.40
N PRO A 178 16.93 7.48 10.68
CA PRO A 178 15.77 7.57 11.58
C PRO A 178 15.11 8.94 11.62
N GLU A 179 15.90 10.03 11.69
CA GLU A 179 15.38 11.40 11.70
C GLU A 179 14.64 11.77 10.41
N THR A 180 15.10 11.24 9.27
CA THR A 180 14.44 11.43 7.98
C THR A 180 13.09 10.72 7.94
N VAL A 181 13.03 9.45 8.38
CA VAL A 181 11.78 8.69 8.44
C VAL A 181 10.79 9.32 9.41
N LYS A 182 11.25 9.73 10.59
CA LYS A 182 10.44 10.46 11.58
C LYS A 182 9.84 11.73 10.99
N THR A 183 10.64 12.51 10.27
CA THR A 183 10.20 13.73 9.62
C THR A 183 9.17 13.46 8.51
N ARG A 184 9.42 12.46 7.66
CA ARG A 184 8.47 12.01 6.61
C ARG A 184 7.13 11.59 7.21
N LEU A 185 7.14 10.79 8.26
CA LEU A 185 5.93 10.35 8.97
C LEU A 185 5.16 11.53 9.58
N ARG A 186 5.87 12.45 10.25
CA ARG A 186 5.25 13.64 10.84
C ARG A 186 4.53 14.47 9.79
N TYR A 187 5.19 14.75 8.66
CA TYR A 187 4.57 15.53 7.58
C TYR A 187 3.43 14.78 6.90
N ALA A 188 3.58 13.47 6.66
CA ALA A 188 2.50 12.64 6.12
C ALA A 188 1.25 12.72 7.01
N MET A 189 1.41 12.55 8.32
CA MET A 189 0.31 12.62 9.27
C MET A 189 -0.35 14.00 9.34
N SER A 190 0.44 15.08 9.27
CA SER A 190 -0.11 16.45 9.22
C SER A 190 -0.94 16.66 7.96
N GLN A 191 -0.39 16.31 6.79
CA GLN A 191 -1.07 16.52 5.51
C GLN A 191 -2.34 15.65 5.39
N LEU A 192 -2.29 14.40 5.88
CA LEU A 192 -3.47 13.52 5.93
C LEU A 192 -4.55 14.10 6.83
N ARG A 193 -4.19 14.60 8.02
CA ARG A 193 -5.15 15.22 8.95
C ARG A 193 -5.83 16.42 8.29
N ASP A 194 -5.05 17.32 7.70
CA ASP A 194 -5.59 18.52 7.05
C ASP A 194 -6.49 18.18 5.85
N CYS A 195 -6.10 17.16 5.07
CA CYS A 195 -6.90 16.69 3.94
C CYS A 195 -8.22 16.04 4.40
N LEU A 196 -8.18 15.20 5.43
CA LEU A 196 -9.36 14.53 5.96
C LEU A 196 -10.34 15.50 6.60
N HIS A 197 -9.87 16.48 7.38
CA HIS A 197 -10.76 17.53 7.91
C HIS A 197 -11.51 18.24 6.80
N ARG A 198 -10.81 18.70 5.75
CA ARG A 198 -11.47 19.35 4.60
C ARG A 198 -12.50 18.46 3.91
N LYS A 199 -12.25 17.15 3.78
CA LYS A 199 -13.20 16.21 3.16
C LYS A 199 -14.43 15.98 4.03
N VAL A 200 -14.25 15.85 5.35
CA VAL A 200 -15.34 15.67 6.31
C VAL A 200 -16.20 16.95 6.36
N ASP A 201 -15.59 18.12 6.51
CA ASP A 201 -16.30 19.41 6.53
C ASP A 201 -17.12 19.63 5.24
N ALA A 202 -16.56 19.27 4.08
CA ALA A 202 -17.25 19.36 2.79
C ALA A 202 -18.45 18.41 2.69
N SER A 203 -18.41 17.24 3.34
CA SER A 203 -19.53 16.30 3.35
C SER A 203 -20.69 16.76 4.23
N GLU A 204 -20.40 17.43 5.36
CA GLU A 204 -21.41 17.97 6.26
C GLU A 204 -22.10 19.20 5.67
N THR A 205 -21.33 20.07 5.00
CA THR A 205 -21.87 21.29 4.38
C THR A 205 -22.72 21.02 3.13
N GLY A 206 -22.48 19.90 2.44
CA GLY A 206 -23.25 19.45 1.28
C GLY A 206 -24.65 18.91 1.61
N GLY A 207 -24.88 18.47 2.86
CA GLY A 207 -26.17 17.94 3.32
C GLY A 207 -27.23 19.00 3.63
N THR A 208 -26.82 20.25 3.91
CA THR A 208 -27.71 21.30 4.44
C THR A 208 -28.35 22.20 3.38
N ARG A 209 -28.28 21.85 2.07
CA ARG A 209 -28.80 22.68 0.96
C ARG A 209 -30.03 22.12 0.23
N GLN A 210 -30.70 21.11 0.79
CA GLN A 210 -32.04 20.69 0.33
C GLN A 210 -33.05 20.82 1.47
N ALA A 211 -33.51 22.06 1.70
CA ALA A 211 -34.74 22.37 2.43
C ALA A 211 -35.33 23.66 1.85
#